data_AF-X6MAU5-F1
#
_entry.id   AF-X6MAU5-F1
#
_cell.length_a   1.000
_cell.length_b   1.000
_cell.length_c   1.000
_cell.angle_alpha   90.00
_cell.angle_beta   90.00
_cell.angle_gamma   90.00
#
_symmetry.space_group_name_H-M   'P 1'
#
loop_
_entity.id
_entity.type
_entity.pdbx_description
1 polymer ?
#
loop_
_entity_poly.entity_id
_entity_poly.type
_entity_poly.pdbx_seq_one_letter_code
_entity_poly.pdbx_strand_id
1 'polypeptide(L)'
;MFNSDDHETYTNALKAITVKLSGKQFDNAFNYLISRLNSKNRYRYKNLRKEIAQRLDEKQMDIALNYIMDKLNDKNEHKDIHINCIEFLEIISNKCNEQQLNEAFNSSMDIFNNKNGICA
;
A
#
# COMPACT_ATOMS: atom_id res chain seq x y z
N MET A 1 16.74 13.82 -17.44
CA MET A 1 15.70 14.14 -16.43
C MET A 1 14.39 14.13 -17.20
N PHE A 2 13.49 13.18 -16.94
CA PHE A 2 12.21 13.09 -17.67
C PHE A 2 11.36 14.32 -17.33
N ASN A 3 10.69 14.90 -18.34
CA ASN A 3 9.76 16.01 -18.12
C ASN A 3 8.51 15.50 -17.38
N SER A 4 7.72 16.41 -16.79
CA SER A 4 6.45 16.08 -16.14
C SER A 4 5.51 15.29 -17.08
N ASP A 5 5.48 15.68 -18.35
CA ASP A 5 4.66 15.05 -19.40
C ASP A 5 5.10 13.61 -19.71
N ASP A 6 6.40 13.33 -19.66
CA ASP A 6 6.94 11.97 -19.85
C ASP A 6 6.52 11.06 -18.69
N HIS A 7 6.50 11.60 -17.48
CA HIS A 7 6.12 10.88 -16.27
C HIS A 7 4.63 10.50 -16.27
N GLU A 8 3.78 11.42 -16.70
CA GLU A 8 2.34 11.17 -16.85
C GLU A 8 2.08 10.14 -17.94
N THR A 9 2.71 10.29 -19.10
CA THR A 9 2.58 9.35 -20.23
C THR A 9 3.02 7.94 -19.83
N TYR A 10 4.15 7.81 -19.14
CA TYR A 10 4.63 6.54 -18.63
C TYR A 10 3.67 5.91 -17.61
N THR A 11 3.11 6.72 -16.70
CA THR A 11 2.12 6.26 -15.72
C THR A 11 0.85 5.73 -16.40
N ASN A 12 0.38 6.43 -17.45
CA ASN A 12 -0.79 6.02 -18.22
C ASN A 12 -0.54 4.70 -18.97
N ALA A 13 0.65 4.52 -19.55
CA ALA A 13 1.04 3.26 -20.18
C ALA A 13 1.05 2.10 -19.17
N LEU A 14 1.62 2.29 -17.98
CA LEU A 14 1.61 1.27 -16.93
C LEU A 14 0.19 0.93 -16.46
N LYS A 15 -0.69 1.92 -16.34
CA LYS A 15 -2.12 1.68 -16.04
C LYS A 15 -2.76 0.81 -17.12
N ALA A 16 -2.56 1.15 -18.39
CA ALA A 16 -3.12 0.41 -19.52
C ALA A 16 -2.61 -1.05 -19.61
N ILE A 17 -1.37 -1.29 -19.19
CA ILE A 17 -0.83 -2.66 -19.06
C ILE A 17 -1.45 -3.36 -17.86
N THR A 18 -1.50 -2.69 -16.71
CA THR A 18 -1.96 -3.26 -15.45
C THR A 18 -3.35 -3.86 -15.58
N VAL A 19 -4.29 -3.13 -16.18
CA VAL A 19 -5.68 -3.60 -16.38
C VAL A 19 -5.79 -4.89 -17.20
N LYS A 20 -4.77 -5.24 -18.00
CA LYS A 20 -4.73 -6.46 -18.80
C LYS A 20 -4.04 -7.63 -18.10
N LEU A 21 -3.30 -7.39 -17.01
CA LEU A 21 -2.62 -8.45 -16.27
C LEU A 21 -3.63 -9.38 -15.60
N SER A 22 -3.37 -10.68 -15.61
CA SER A 22 -4.19 -11.70 -14.96
C SER A 22 -3.34 -12.81 -14.36
N GLY A 23 -3.93 -13.55 -13.41
CA GLY A 23 -3.26 -14.64 -12.68
C GLY A 23 -1.88 -14.21 -12.17
N LYS A 24 -0.87 -15.05 -12.43
CA LYS A 24 0.51 -14.84 -11.97
C LYS A 24 1.12 -13.50 -12.39
N GLN A 25 0.72 -12.95 -13.54
CA GLN A 25 1.23 -11.64 -13.97
C GLN A 25 0.73 -10.52 -13.06
N PHE A 26 -0.54 -10.59 -12.66
CA PHE A 26 -1.12 -9.64 -11.72
C PHE A 26 -0.53 -9.82 -10.32
N ASP A 27 -0.35 -11.06 -9.86
CA ASP A 27 0.32 -11.35 -8.58
C ASP A 27 1.73 -10.75 -8.53
N ASN A 28 2.50 -10.87 -9.61
CA ASN A 28 3.82 -10.27 -9.70
C ASN A 28 3.78 -8.73 -9.63
N ALA A 29 2.80 -8.11 -10.29
CA ALA A 29 2.62 -6.66 -10.23
C ALA A 29 2.22 -6.18 -8.83
N PHE A 30 1.33 -6.92 -8.16
CA PHE A 30 0.97 -6.68 -6.76
C PHE A 30 2.19 -6.80 -5.83
N ASN A 31 2.95 -7.90 -5.92
CA ASN A 31 4.16 -8.10 -5.11
C ASN A 31 5.20 -7.00 -5.35
N TYR A 32 5.36 -6.57 -6.60
CA TYR A 32 6.22 -5.44 -6.93
C TYR A 32 5.72 -4.16 -6.23
N LEU A 33 4.41 -3.88 -6.27
CA LEU A 33 3.83 -2.71 -5.61
C LEU A 33 4.08 -2.70 -4.10
N ILE A 34 3.84 -3.83 -3.41
CA ILE A 34 4.09 -4.00 -1.97
C ILE A 34 5.56 -3.73 -1.64
N SER A 35 6.49 -4.30 -2.40
CA SER A 35 7.93 -4.05 -2.20
C SER A 35 8.32 -2.57 -2.34
N ARG A 36 7.56 -1.80 -3.14
CA ARG A 36 7.80 -0.37 -3.35
C ARG A 36 7.14 0.53 -2.30
N LEU A 37 6.33 0.00 -1.39
CA LEU A 37 5.89 0.77 -0.21
C LEU A 37 7.07 1.10 0.70
N ASN A 38 8.14 0.30 0.65
CA ASN A 38 9.41 0.56 1.33
C ASN A 38 10.30 1.62 0.65
N SER A 39 9.82 2.28 -0.42
CA SER A 39 10.60 3.30 -1.14
C SER A 39 10.29 4.71 -0.67
N LYS A 40 11.31 5.56 -0.55
CA LYS A 40 11.13 7.01 -0.31
C LYS A 40 10.39 7.73 -1.43
N ASN A 41 10.19 7.09 -2.58
CA ASN A 41 9.59 7.68 -3.77
C ASN A 41 8.07 7.50 -3.83
N ARG A 42 7.38 8.18 -2.92
CA ARG A 42 5.93 8.07 -2.68
C ARG A 42 5.05 8.40 -3.89
N TYR A 43 5.34 9.52 -4.56
CA TYR A 43 4.41 10.11 -5.52
C TYR A 43 4.41 9.41 -6.88
N ARG A 44 5.52 8.74 -7.25
CA ARG A 44 5.72 8.17 -8.60
C ARG A 44 4.72 7.06 -8.97
N TYR A 45 4.03 6.48 -8.00
CA TYR A 45 3.18 5.31 -8.23
C TYR A 45 1.77 5.46 -7.66
N LYS A 46 1.32 6.66 -7.27
CA LYS A 46 0.00 6.84 -6.63
C LYS A 46 -1.15 6.30 -7.48
N ASN A 47 -1.19 6.66 -8.77
CA ASN A 47 -2.24 6.20 -9.68
C ASN A 47 -2.18 4.69 -9.90
N LEU A 48 -0.97 4.14 -10.07
CA LEU A 48 -0.76 2.69 -10.22
C LEU A 48 -1.19 1.91 -8.97
N ARG A 49 -0.87 2.41 -7.77
CA ARG A 49 -1.33 1.85 -6.49
C ARG A 49 -2.84 1.75 -6.43
N LYS A 50 -3.54 2.81 -6.85
CA LYS A 50 -5.01 2.84 -6.88
C LYS A 50 -5.59 1.79 -7.84
N GLU A 51 -5.04 1.68 -9.04
CA GLU A 51 -5.51 0.71 -10.04
C GLU A 51 -5.31 -0.75 -9.60
N ILE A 52 -4.14 -1.06 -9.00
CA ILE A 52 -3.86 -2.39 -8.46
C ILE A 52 -4.77 -2.68 -7.25
N ALA A 53 -4.89 -1.73 -6.32
CA ALA A 53 -5.75 -1.85 -5.15
C ALA A 53 -7.21 -2.17 -5.51
N GLN A 54 -7.72 -1.59 -6.60
CA GLN A 54 -9.08 -1.86 -7.06
C GLN A 54 -9.31 -3.30 -7.52
N ARG A 55 -8.26 -4.10 -7.72
CA ARG A 55 -8.35 -5.43 -8.29
C ARG A 55 -7.80 -6.51 -7.38
N LEU A 56 -7.42 -6.16 -6.15
CA LEU A 56 -7.00 -7.15 -5.16
C LEU A 56 -8.18 -8.06 -4.81
N ASP A 57 -7.91 -9.35 -4.75
CA ASP A 57 -8.81 -10.31 -4.12
C ASP A 57 -8.63 -10.29 -2.59
N GLU A 58 -9.48 -11.04 -1.88
CA GLU A 58 -9.47 -11.08 -0.42
C GLU A 58 -8.10 -11.53 0.13
N LYS A 59 -7.48 -12.54 -0.47
CA LYS A 59 -6.18 -13.06 -0.03
C LYS A 59 -5.07 -12.04 -0.22
N GLN A 60 -5.06 -11.34 -1.35
CA GLN A 60 -4.10 -10.26 -1.60
C GLN A 60 -4.35 -9.06 -0.69
N MET A 61 -5.60 -8.79 -0.33
CA MET A 61 -5.95 -7.78 0.66
C MET A 61 -5.37 -8.11 2.03
N ASP A 62 -5.49 -9.36 2.49
CA ASP A 62 -4.89 -9.81 3.75
C ASP A 62 -3.36 -9.64 3.75
N ILE A 63 -2.70 -9.99 2.64
CA ILE A 63 -1.25 -9.79 2.48
C ILE A 63 -0.89 -8.30 2.58
N ALA A 64 -1.65 -7.44 1.91
CA ALA A 64 -1.42 -6.00 1.93
C ALA A 64 -1.61 -5.42 3.34
N LEU A 65 -2.68 -5.80 4.04
CA LEU A 65 -2.97 -5.35 5.40
C LEU A 65 -1.91 -5.82 6.39
N ASN A 66 -1.52 -7.09 6.34
CA ASN A 66 -0.45 -7.62 7.20
C ASN A 66 0.86 -6.87 7.00
N TYR A 67 1.26 -6.66 5.74
CA TYR A 67 2.46 -5.88 5.44
C TYR A 67 2.38 -4.44 5.99
N ILE A 68 1.23 -3.77 5.81
CA ILE A 68 1.01 -2.42 6.32
C ILE A 68 1.12 -2.39 7.84
N MET A 69 0.47 -3.32 8.54
CA MET A 69 0.45 -3.35 10.01
C MET A 69 1.82 -3.68 10.59
N ASP A 70 2.56 -4.61 9.99
CA ASP A 70 3.95 -4.91 10.37
C ASP A 70 4.83 -3.64 10.29
N LYS A 71 4.69 -2.90 9.19
CA LYS A 71 5.48 -1.68 8.96
C LYS A 71 5.09 -0.53 9.88
N LEU A 72 3.80 -0.38 10.19
CA LEU A 72 3.33 0.66 11.10
C LEU A 72 3.66 0.35 12.57
N ASN A 73 3.77 -0.93 12.93
CA ASN A 73 4.17 -1.37 14.27
C ASN A 73 5.69 -1.31 14.52
N ASP A 74 6.51 -1.31 13.46
CA ASP A 74 7.96 -1.18 13.58
C ASP A 74 8.36 0.26 13.95
N LYS A 75 8.85 0.43 15.18
CA LYS A 75 9.30 1.71 15.74
C LYS A 75 10.60 2.23 15.13
N ASN A 76 11.39 1.36 14.50
CA ASN A 76 12.65 1.72 13.85
C ASN A 76 12.46 2.04 12.37
N GLU A 77 11.26 1.84 11.84
CA GLU A 77 10.97 2.05 10.44
C GLU A 77 10.97 3.55 10.09
N HIS A 78 11.41 3.87 8.88
CA HIS A 78 11.52 5.28 8.47
C HIS A 78 10.14 5.92 8.32
N LYS A 79 9.97 7.17 8.79
CA LYS A 79 8.70 7.92 8.72
C LYS A 79 8.06 7.93 7.32
N ASP A 80 8.86 8.02 6.26
CA ASP A 80 8.36 7.96 4.88
C ASP A 80 7.63 6.65 4.55
N ILE A 81 8.10 5.53 5.11
CA ILE A 81 7.52 4.20 4.93
C ILE A 81 6.20 4.12 5.70
N HIS A 82 6.14 4.64 6.93
CA HIS A 82 4.88 4.75 7.67
C HIS A 82 3.84 5.53 6.86
N ILE A 83 4.21 6.69 6.32
CA ILE A 83 3.25 7.49 5.56
C ILE A 83 2.84 6.78 4.26
N ASN A 84 3.76 6.10 3.57
CA ASN A 84 3.39 5.28 2.40
C ASN A 84 2.40 4.18 2.76
N CYS A 85 2.56 3.54 3.91
CA CYS A 85 1.66 2.50 4.41
C CYS A 85 0.29 3.08 4.78
N ILE A 86 0.24 4.25 5.44
CA ILE A 86 -1.01 4.96 5.75
C ILE A 86 -1.75 5.37 4.47
N GLU A 87 -1.06 5.95 3.48
CA GLU A 87 -1.67 6.33 2.21
C GLU A 87 -2.19 5.11 1.43
N PHE A 88 -1.48 3.98 1.50
CA PHE A 88 -1.95 2.77 0.85
C PHE A 88 -3.13 2.13 1.62
N LEU A 89 -3.12 2.18 2.95
CA LEU A 89 -4.23 1.75 3.80
C LEU A 89 -5.51 2.52 3.47
N GLU A 90 -5.43 3.84 3.30
CA GLU A 90 -6.56 4.69 2.90
C GLU A 90 -7.15 4.27 1.53
N ILE A 91 -6.29 3.82 0.61
CA ILE A 91 -6.72 3.37 -0.71
C ILE A 91 -7.47 2.04 -0.63
N ILE A 92 -6.96 1.08 0.14
CA ILE A 92 -7.50 -0.29 0.17
C ILE A 92 -8.65 -0.47 1.16
N SER A 93 -8.75 0.36 2.20
CA SER A 93 -9.76 0.23 3.28
C SER A 93 -11.20 0.22 2.78
N ASN A 94 -11.49 1.00 1.73
CA ASN A 94 -12.82 1.06 1.12
C ASN A 94 -13.27 -0.25 0.45
N LYS A 95 -12.37 -1.22 0.30
CA LYS A 95 -12.64 -2.53 -0.33
C LYS A 95 -12.45 -3.71 0.62
N CYS A 96 -11.97 -3.46 1.84
CA CYS A 96 -11.85 -4.49 2.85
C CYS A 96 -13.23 -5.01 3.24
N ASN A 97 -13.33 -6.30 3.50
CA ASN A 97 -14.51 -6.88 4.14
C ASN A 97 -14.52 -6.56 5.66
N GLU A 98 -15.62 -6.90 6.34
CA GLU A 98 -15.80 -6.60 7.77
C GLU A 98 -14.70 -7.25 8.64
N GLN A 99 -14.32 -8.49 8.33
CA GLN A 99 -13.27 -9.19 9.07
C GLN A 99 -11.92 -8.46 8.94
N GLN A 100 -11.53 -8.14 7.71
CA GLN A 100 -10.30 -7.40 7.39
C GLN A 100 -10.25 -6.03 8.06
N LEU A 101 -11.38 -5.31 8.08
CA LEU A 101 -11.47 -4.02 8.77
C LEU A 101 -11.30 -4.19 10.28
N ASN A 102 -11.95 -5.18 10.89
CA ASN A 102 -11.84 -5.46 12.32
C ASN A 102 -10.41 -5.84 12.72
N GLU A 103 -9.77 -6.72 11.95
CA GLU A 103 -8.36 -7.11 12.17
C GLU A 103 -7.43 -5.91 12.06
N ALA A 104 -7.53 -5.14 10.96
CA ALA A 104 -6.74 -3.95 10.73
C ALA A 104 -6.92 -2.89 11.84
N PHE A 105 -8.16 -2.69 12.30
CA PHE A 105 -8.49 -1.76 13.38
C PHE A 105 -7.88 -2.21 14.71
N ASN A 106 -8.02 -3.48 15.07
CA ASN A 106 -7.46 -4.04 16.30
C ASN A 106 -5.93 -3.94 16.30
N SER A 107 -5.26 -4.32 15.21
CA SER A 107 -3.80 -4.16 15.08
C SER A 107 -3.37 -2.70 15.15
N SER A 108 -4.19 -1.77 14.66
CA SER A 108 -3.90 -0.33 14.76
C SER A 108 -4.02 0.20 16.19
N MET A 109 -4.94 -0.35 16.99
CA MET A 109 -5.05 0.04 18.41
C MET A 109 -3.82 -0.32 19.22
N ASP A 110 -3.14 -1.41 18.89
CA ASP A 110 -1.86 -1.77 19.52
C ASP A 110 -0.81 -0.68 19.30
N ILE A 111 -0.78 -0.04 18.13
CA ILE A 111 0.11 1.10 17.85
C ILE A 111 -0.17 2.27 18.81
N PHE A 112 -1.45 2.58 19.06
CA PHE A 112 -1.85 3.68 19.95
C PHE A 112 -1.60 3.35 21.42
N ASN A 113 -1.89 2.11 21.85
CA ASN A 113 -1.70 1.69 23.23
C ASN A 113 -0.22 1.53 23.59
N ASN A 114 0.61 1.11 22.62
CA ASN A 114 2.07 1.04 22.78
C ASN A 114 2.75 2.42 22.78
N LYS A 115 2.02 3.51 22.52
CA LYS A 115 2.49 4.90 22.70
C LYS A 115 2.34 5.42 24.13
N ASN A 116 1.77 4.66 25.07
CA ASN A 116 1.81 5.01 26.50
C ASN A 116 3.23 4.90 27.11
N GLY A 117 4.26 4.58 26.32
CA GLY A 117 5.68 4.73 26.63
C GLY A 117 6.38 5.91 25.93
N ILE A 118 5.66 6.75 25.17
CA ILE A 118 6.19 8.00 24.60
C ILE A 118 5.51 9.15 25.35
N CYS A 119 6.02 9.40 26.56
CA CYS A 119 5.95 10.73 27.14
C CYS A 119 6.91 11.67 26.37
N ALA A 120 6.43 12.90 26.18
CA ALA A 120 7.09 14.10 25.62
C ALA A 120 7.14 14.22 24.09
#